data_AF-A0A7X7IQ10-F1
#
_entry.id   AF-A0A7X7IQ10-F1
#
_cell.length_a   1.000
_cell.length_b   1.000
_cell.length_c   1.000
_cell.angle_alpha   90.00
_cell.angle_beta   90.00
_cell.angle_gamma   90.00
#
_symmetry.space_group_name_H-M   'P 1'
#
loop_
_entity.id
_entity.type
_entity.pdbx_description
1 polymer ?
#
loop_
_entity_poly.entity_id
_entity_poly.type
_entity_poly.pdbx_seq_one_letter_code
_entity_poly.pdbx_strand_id
1 'polypeptide(L)' 'MLAQGDLLIDKLIERLDYADPITRRNAAGALRLHGQRARSALPALEKLLDDPVPMVRNEARRAIDRLENCRVA' A
#
# COMPACT_ATOMS: atom_id res chain seq x y z
N MET A 1 -5.41 25.83 -4.45
CA MET A 1 -6.11 24.88 -3.55
C MET A 1 -6.20 23.54 -4.28
N LEU A 2 -5.11 22.79 -4.31
CA LEU A 2 -5.08 21.37 -4.68
C LEU A 2 -3.98 20.78 -3.82
N ALA A 3 -4.35 20.08 -2.75
CA ALA A 3 -3.43 19.08 -2.21
C ALA A 3 -3.24 18.08 -3.36
N GLN A 4 -2.14 18.20 -4.10
CA GLN A 4 -1.80 17.19 -5.09
C GLN A 4 -1.47 15.93 -4.30
N GLY A 5 -2.51 15.13 -4.04
CA GLY A 5 -2.35 13.71 -3.81
C GLY A 5 -1.47 13.20 -4.94
N ASP A 6 -0.42 12.48 -4.58
CA ASP A 6 0.49 11.93 -5.55
C ASP A 6 -0.33 10.96 -6.41
N LEU A 7 -0.71 11.38 -7.62
CA LEU A 7 -1.60 10.63 -8.52
C LEU A 7 -1.11 9.19 -8.75
N LEU A 8 0.19 8.96 -8.60
CA LEU A 8 0.78 7.64 -8.62
C LEU A 8 0.34 6.80 -7.41
N ILE A 9 0.41 7.37 -6.20
CA ILE A 9 -0.02 6.72 -4.96
C ILE A 9 -1.51 6.41 -4.99
N ASP A 10 -2.33 7.35 -5.48
CA ASP A 10 -3.78 7.14 -5.59
C ASP A 10 -4.10 5.97 -6.53
N LYS A 11 -3.44 5.91 -7.71
CA LYS A 11 -3.57 4.76 -8.62
C LYS A 11 -3.08 3.46 -8.02
N LEU A 12 -2.03 3.48 -7.19
CA LEU A 12 -1.56 2.27 -6.50
C LEU A 12 -2.55 1.82 -5.43
N ILE A 13 -3.20 2.75 -4.72
CA ILE A 13 -4.26 2.44 -3.74
C ILE A 13 -5.44 1.75 -4.44
N GLU A 14 -5.87 2.24 -5.60
CA GLU A 14 -6.93 1.58 -6.39
C GLU A 14 -6.57 0.14 -6.77
N ARG A 15 -5.29 -0.15 -7.05
CA ARG A 15 -4.84 -1.50 -7.43
C ARG A 15 -4.81 -2.49 -6.27
N LEU A 16 -4.98 -2.03 -5.03
CA LEU A 16 -5.12 -2.90 -3.86
C LEU A 16 -6.46 -3.65 -3.85
N ASP A 17 -7.46 -3.26 -4.62
CA ASP A 17 -8.77 -3.96 -4.68
C ASP A 17 -8.97 -4.71 -6.00
N TYR A 18 -7.90 -4.95 -6.75
CA TYR A 18 -8.00 -5.60 -8.06
C TYR A 18 -8.24 -7.12 -7.93
N ALA A 19 -8.95 -7.69 -8.90
CA ALA A 19 -9.32 -9.12 -8.87
C ALA A 19 -8.10 -10.05 -8.80
N ASP A 20 -7.04 -9.72 -9.54
CA ASP A 20 -5.81 -10.50 -9.58
C ASP A 20 -4.96 -10.31 -8.30
N PRO A 21 -4.67 -11.37 -7.53
CA PRO A 21 -3.88 -11.26 -6.32
C PRO A 21 -2.43 -10.83 -6.56
N ILE A 22 -1.87 -11.12 -7.74
CA ILE A 22 -0.52 -10.66 -8.09
C ILE A 22 -0.50 -9.14 -8.22
N THR A 23 -1.53 -8.55 -8.84
CA THR A 23 -1.71 -7.10 -8.96
C THR A 23 -1.82 -6.44 -7.57
N ARG A 24 -2.64 -6.98 -6.66
CA ARG A 24 -2.77 -6.45 -5.29
C ARG A 24 -1.44 -6.49 -4.53
N ARG A 25 -0.75 -7.63 -4.58
CA ARG A 25 0.59 -7.79 -3.96
C ARG A 25 1.60 -6.80 -4.54
N ASN A 26 1.63 -6.64 -5.86
CA ASN A 26 2.57 -5.72 -6.51
C ASN A 26 2.27 -4.26 -6.15
N ALA A 27 0.99 -3.90 -6.02
CA ALA A 27 0.58 -2.57 -5.56
C ALA A 27 1.03 -2.30 -4.11
N ALA A 28 0.83 -3.25 -3.19
CA ALA A 28 1.31 -3.15 -1.82
C ALA A 28 2.85 -3.01 -1.76
N GLY A 29 3.56 -3.80 -2.57
CA GLY A 29 5.02 -3.71 -2.68
C GLY A 29 5.51 -2.36 -3.23
N ALA A 30 4.83 -1.80 -4.22
CA ALA A 30 5.16 -0.49 -4.77
C ALA A 30 4.95 0.62 -3.71
N LEU A 31 3.82 0.60 -3.00
CA LEU A 31 3.53 1.55 -1.92
C LEU A 31 4.59 1.49 -0.82
N ARG A 32 5.03 0.28 -0.45
CA ARG A 32 6.14 0.08 0.49
C ARG A 32 7.43 0.78 0.05
N LEU A 33 7.76 0.72 -1.24
CA LEU A 33 8.97 1.34 -1.80
C LEU A 33 8.89 2.88 -1.83
N HIS A 34 7.68 3.44 -1.95
CA HIS A 34 7.47 4.88 -1.92
C HIS A 34 7.59 5.50 -0.51
N GLY A 35 7.64 4.68 0.55
CA GLY A 35 7.89 5.13 1.92
C GLY A 35 6.88 6.19 2.37
N GLN A 36 7.36 7.23 3.08
CA GLN A 36 6.50 8.24 3.73
C GLN A 36 5.42 8.85 2.81
N ARG A 37 5.70 9.00 1.51
CA ARG A 37 4.75 9.54 0.53
C ARG A 37 3.50 8.68 0.37
N ALA A 38 3.61 7.38 0.62
CA ALA A 38 2.53 6.41 0.52
C ALA A 38 1.77 6.19 1.85
N ARG A 39 2.01 7.00 2.90
CA ARG A 39 1.29 6.84 4.18
C ARG A 39 -0.23 6.97 4.05
N SER A 40 -0.74 7.70 3.07
CA SER A 40 -2.18 7.77 2.78
C SER A 40 -2.78 6.40 2.42
N ALA A 41 -1.95 5.42 2.03
CA ALA A 41 -2.40 4.08 1.69
C ALA A 41 -2.60 3.15 2.90
N LEU A 42 -2.24 3.57 4.12
CA LEU A 42 -2.35 2.73 5.32
C LEU A 42 -3.74 2.09 5.51
N PRO A 43 -4.87 2.84 5.39
CA PRO A 43 -6.20 2.23 5.56
C PRO A 43 -6.54 1.17 4.50
N ALA A 44 -5.97 1.30 3.30
CA ALA A 44 -6.20 0.33 2.22
C ALA A 44 -5.29 -0.89 2.37
N LEU A 45 -4.07 -0.71 2.89
CA LEU A 45 -3.16 -1.81 3.22
C LEU A 45 -3.66 -2.63 4.42
N GLU A 46 -4.30 -2.00 5.41
CA GLU A 46 -4.92 -2.70 6.55
C GLU A 46 -5.99 -3.69 6.10
N LYS A 47 -6.82 -3.33 5.12
CA LYS A 47 -7.83 -4.24 4.54
C LYS A 47 -7.21 -5.50 3.92
N LEU A 48 -6.00 -5.38 3.37
CA LEU A 48 -5.28 -6.52 2.77
C LEU A 48 -4.70 -7.49 3.79
N LEU A 49 -4.73 -7.16 5.09
CA LEU A 49 -4.39 -8.12 6.15
C LEU A 49 -5.40 -9.27 6.21
N ASP A 50 -6.62 -9.08 5.72
CA ASP A 50 -7.66 -10.10 5.63
C ASP A 50 -7.79 -10.70 4.21
N ASP A 51 -6.85 -10.39 3.31
CA ASP A 51 -6.88 -10.90 1.93
C ASP A 51 -6.90 -12.44 1.90
N PRO A 52 -7.71 -13.10 1.05
CA PRO A 52 -7.74 -14.56 0.97
C PRO A 52 -6.38 -15.18 0.61
N VAL A 53 -5.52 -14.46 -0.11
CA VAL A 53 -4.24 -14.95 -0.59
C VAL A 53 -3.11 -14.64 0.39
N PRO A 54 -2.40 -15.66 0.93
CA PRO A 54 -1.37 -15.47 1.95
C PRO A 54 -0.23 -14.52 1.54
N MET A 55 0.17 -14.54 0.27
CA MET A 55 1.26 -13.68 -0.21
C MET A 55 0.86 -12.20 -0.20
N VAL A 56 -0.42 -11.88 -0.39
CA VAL A 56 -0.94 -10.50 -0.36
C VAL A 56 -0.93 -9.99 1.07
N ARG A 57 -1.43 -10.79 2.03
CA ARG A 57 -1.37 -10.47 3.47
C ARG A 57 0.05 -10.19 3.96
N ASN A 58 1.01 -11.03 3.54
CA ASN A 58 2.41 -10.86 3.92
C ASN A 58 3.02 -9.57 3.37
N GLU A 59 2.72 -9.20 2.11
CA GLU A 59 3.24 -7.96 1.54
C GLU A 59 2.56 -6.72 2.14
N ALA A 60 1.26 -6.81 2.47
CA ALA A 60 0.53 -5.76 3.17
C ALA A 60 1.15 -5.46 4.54
N ARG A 61 1.44 -6.49 5.35
CA ARG A 61 2.12 -6.31 6.65
C ARG A 61 3.48 -5.63 6.49
N ARG A 62 4.31 -6.07 5.54
CA ARG A 62 5.61 -5.45 5.25
C ARG A 62 5.47 -4.00 4.82
N ALA A 63 4.41 -3.67 4.07
CA ALA A 63 4.14 -2.32 3.63
C ALA A 63 3.77 -1.42 4.82
N ILE A 64 2.83 -1.86 5.65
CA ILE A 64 2.42 -1.14 6.87
C ILE A 64 3.63 -0.89 7.77
N ASP A 65 4.39 -1.95 8.11
CA ASP A 65 5.58 -1.84 8.96
C ASP A 65 6.56 -0.78 8.43
N ARG A 66 6.78 -0.74 7.11
CA ARG A 66 7.72 0.21 6.49
C ARG A 66 7.21 1.65 6.52
N LEU A 67 5.90 1.85 6.35
CA LEU A 67 5.25 3.16 6.31
C LEU A 67 5.10 3.76 7.70
N GLU A 68 4.83 2.93 8.70
CA GLU A 68 4.77 3.33 10.11
C GLU A 68 6.17 3.61 10.66
N ASN A 69 7.12 2.70 10.44
CA ASN A 69 8.50 2.84 10.93
C ASN A 69 9.36 3.82 10.12
N CYS A 70 8.81 4.49 9.10
CA CYS A 70 9.48 5.62 8.45
C CYS A 70 9.46 6.85 9.37
N ARG A 71 10.18 6.78 10.50
CA ARG A 71 10.48 7.96 11.32
C ARG A 71 11.45 8.83 10.52
N VAL A 72 11.05 10.06 10.27
CA VAL A 72 11.96 11.12 9.83
C VAL A 72 12.96 11.30 10.97
N ALA A 73 14.22 10.98 10.71
CA ALA A 73 15.32 11.42 11.56
C ALA A 73 15.56 12.92 11.32
#